data_AF-A0A024P5W3-F1
#
_entry.id   AF-A0A024P5W3-F1
#
_cell.length_a   1.000
_cell.length_b   1.000
_cell.length_c   1.000
_cell.angle_alpha   90.00
_cell.angle_beta   90.00
_cell.angle_gamma   90.00
#
_symmetry.space_group_name_H-M   'P 1'
#
loop_
_entity.id
_entity.type
_entity.pdbx_description
1 polymer ?
#
loop_
_entity_poly.entity_id
_entity_poly.type
_entity_poly.pdbx_seq_one_letter_code
_entity_poly.pdbx_strand_id
1 'polypeptide(L)'
;MSRYLDRIEPEDVRFLMDFSEFKTFVIDMLGDARDLVQIHIDYDLIEETENMPLIRPMVHLSEVSNFTEEDRHTLLATGFSIDQEPFVNGDYAMKQIFGPEYTILAATEDDDGAFFTIEIPFRNYQQEIKQMRPAHSRQT
;
A
#
# COMPACT_ATOMS: atom_id res chain seq x y z
N MET A 1 -33.08 22.87 19.92
CA MET A 1 -33.36 21.59 19.23
C MET A 1 -33.12 21.81 17.76
N SER A 2 -32.12 21.27 17.06
CA SER A 2 -31.10 20.26 17.38
C SER A 2 -29.91 20.53 16.44
N ARG A 3 -28.77 21.01 16.95
CA ARG A 3 -27.50 21.13 16.18
C ARG A 3 -26.70 19.82 16.21
N TYR A 4 -27.38 18.69 16.29
CA TYR A 4 -26.76 17.36 16.41
C TYR A 4 -26.43 16.73 15.05
N LEU A 5 -26.86 17.35 13.95
CA LEU A 5 -26.65 16.85 12.57
C LEU A 5 -25.47 17.52 11.85
N ASP A 6 -24.84 18.55 12.44
CA ASP A 6 -23.83 19.37 11.74
C ASP A 6 -22.40 18.80 11.82
N ARG A 7 -22.19 17.64 12.47
CA ARG A 7 -20.85 17.03 12.63
C ARG A 7 -20.91 15.51 12.70
N ILE A 8 -21.43 14.87 11.66
CA ILE A 8 -21.11 13.46 11.43
C ILE A 8 -19.78 13.48 10.67
N GLU A 9 -18.68 13.41 11.41
CA GLU A 9 -17.39 13.10 10.79
C GLU A 9 -17.43 11.62 10.37
N PRO A 10 -17.04 11.28 9.13
CA PRO A 10 -16.92 9.88 8.73
C PRO A 10 -15.94 9.16 9.66
N GLU A 11 -16.21 7.91 9.98
CA GLU A 11 -15.31 7.09 10.80
C GLU A 11 -14.12 6.62 9.97
N ASP A 12 -14.37 6.19 8.73
CA ASP A 12 -13.37 5.64 7.82
C ASP A 12 -13.50 6.19 6.38
N VAL A 13 -12.41 6.11 5.63
CA VAL A 13 -12.31 6.47 4.21
C VAL A 13 -11.90 5.23 3.42
N ARG A 14 -12.57 5.01 2.29
CA ARG A 14 -12.29 3.89 1.40
C ARG A 14 -11.54 4.34 0.14
N PHE A 15 -10.53 3.56 -0.22
CA PHE A 15 -9.74 3.70 -1.43
C PHE A 15 -9.86 2.43 -2.26
N LEU A 16 -9.94 2.60 -3.57
CA LEU A 16 -9.72 1.53 -4.52
C LEU A 16 -8.32 1.72 -5.09
N MET A 17 -7.50 0.67 -5.04
CA MET A 17 -6.16 0.69 -5.61
C MET A 17 -5.98 -0.49 -6.54
N ASP A 18 -5.70 -0.19 -7.80
CA ASP A 18 -5.45 -1.20 -8.80
C ASP A 18 -4.08 -1.86 -8.56
N PHE A 19 -3.91 -3.13 -8.93
CA PHE A 19 -2.63 -3.82 -8.77
C PHE A 19 -1.54 -3.19 -9.65
N SER A 20 -1.93 -2.60 -10.78
CA SER A 20 -1.04 -1.82 -11.65
C SER A 20 -0.57 -0.52 -10.98
N GLU A 21 -1.47 0.16 -10.27
CA GLU A 21 -1.16 1.34 -9.47
C GLU A 21 -0.25 0.97 -8.30
N PHE A 22 -0.58 -0.11 -7.56
CA PHE A 22 0.24 -0.62 -6.48
C PHE A 22 1.66 -0.99 -6.96
N LYS A 23 1.75 -1.69 -8.09
CA LYS A 23 3.03 -2.00 -8.73
C LYS A 23 3.84 -0.74 -9.04
N THR A 24 3.18 0.31 -9.50
CA THR A 24 3.84 1.59 -9.80
C THR A 24 4.43 2.21 -8.53
N PHE A 25 3.68 2.22 -7.42
CA PHE A 25 4.20 2.66 -6.13
C PHE A 25 5.40 1.84 -5.66
N VAL A 26 5.35 0.50 -5.78
CA VAL A 26 6.48 -0.37 -5.45
C VAL A 26 7.71 -0.06 -6.30
N ILE A 27 7.54 0.17 -7.61
CA ILE A 27 8.65 0.57 -8.51
C ILE A 27 9.27 1.90 -8.04
N ASP A 28 8.45 2.87 -7.67
CA ASP A 28 8.91 4.18 -7.20
C ASP A 28 9.69 4.05 -5.87
N MET A 29 9.24 3.17 -4.96
CA MET A 29 9.94 2.90 -3.70
C MET A 29 11.27 2.18 -3.89
N LEU A 30 11.37 1.29 -4.88
CA LEU A 30 12.61 0.60 -5.22
C LEU A 30 13.67 1.54 -5.79
N GLY A 31 13.26 2.67 -6.40
CA GLY A 31 14.18 3.66 -6.95
C GLY A 31 15.18 3.03 -7.94
N ASP A 32 16.47 3.19 -7.66
CA ASP A 32 17.55 2.65 -8.50
C ASP A 32 17.58 1.10 -8.51
N ALA A 33 17.02 0.43 -7.51
CA ALA A 33 16.96 -1.02 -7.44
C ALA A 33 15.92 -1.64 -8.37
N ARG A 34 15.04 -0.84 -8.98
CA ARG A 34 13.94 -1.34 -9.84
C ARG A 34 14.43 -2.14 -11.04
N ASP A 35 15.60 -1.81 -11.58
CA ASP A 35 16.16 -2.46 -12.77
C ASP A 35 16.85 -3.79 -12.44
N LEU A 36 17.02 -4.10 -11.15
CA LEU A 36 17.63 -5.33 -10.65
C LEU A 36 16.62 -6.47 -10.50
N VAL A 37 15.33 -6.14 -10.36
CA VAL A 37 14.27 -7.08 -10.01
C VAL A 37 13.06 -6.97 -10.93
N GLN A 38 12.46 -8.11 -11.22
CA GLN A 38 11.13 -8.19 -11.80
C GLN A 38 10.10 -8.25 -10.67
N ILE A 39 9.06 -7.43 -10.78
CA ILE A 39 8.01 -7.29 -9.76
C ILE A 39 6.72 -7.92 -10.26
N HIS A 40 6.11 -8.74 -9.42
CA HIS A 40 4.77 -9.27 -9.59
C HIS A 40 3.94 -9.01 -8.32
N ILE A 41 2.71 -8.55 -8.53
CA ILE A 41 1.77 -8.23 -7.45
C ILE A 41 0.74 -9.34 -7.41
N ASP A 42 0.50 -9.85 -6.21
CA ASP A 42 -0.51 -10.87 -5.93
C ASP A 42 -1.11 -10.61 -4.54
N TYR A 43 -1.96 -11.50 -4.06
CA TYR A 43 -2.50 -11.49 -2.72
C TYR A 43 -2.78 -12.90 -2.20
N ASP A 44 -2.78 -13.04 -0.88
CA ASP A 44 -3.20 -14.27 -0.20
C ASP A 44 -4.51 -14.03 0.55
N LEU A 45 -5.34 -15.07 0.62
CA LEU A 45 -6.60 -15.09 1.36
C LEU A 45 -6.46 -16.08 2.52
N ILE A 46 -6.36 -15.54 3.72
CA ILE A 46 -6.29 -16.34 4.94
C ILE A 46 -7.70 -16.47 5.49
N GLU A 47 -8.31 -17.65 5.30
CA GLU A 47 -9.63 -17.96 5.86
C GLU A 47 -9.53 -18.07 7.39
N GLU A 48 -10.23 -17.19 8.10
CA GLU A 48 -10.42 -17.29 9.55
C GLU A 48 -11.79 -17.88 9.86
N THR A 49 -11.84 -18.91 10.70
CA THR A 49 -13.03 -19.74 10.93
C THR A 49 -14.25 -19.00 11.51
N GLU A 50 -14.07 -17.79 12.05
CA GLU A 50 -15.14 -16.99 12.67
C GLU A 50 -15.16 -15.51 12.21
N ASN A 51 -14.25 -15.10 11.31
CA ASN A 51 -14.07 -13.71 10.90
C ASN A 51 -14.16 -13.54 9.38
N MET A 52 -14.18 -12.27 8.92
CA MET A 52 -13.93 -11.98 7.52
C MET A 52 -12.54 -12.51 7.12
N PRO A 53 -12.38 -13.10 5.92
CA PRO A 53 -11.08 -13.57 5.46
C PRO A 53 -10.09 -12.41 5.42
N LEU A 54 -8.89 -12.66 5.95
CA LEU A 54 -7.81 -11.67 5.94
C LEU A 54 -7.16 -11.68 4.56
N ILE A 55 -7.12 -10.52 3.93
CA ILE A 55 -6.53 -10.33 2.62
C ILE A 55 -5.16 -9.71 2.80
N ARG A 56 -4.13 -10.42 2.34
CA ARG A 56 -2.74 -10.00 2.52
C ARG A 56 -2.09 -9.70 1.18
N PRO A 57 -1.58 -8.48 0.96
CA PRO A 57 -0.96 -8.12 -0.31
C PRO A 57 0.41 -8.79 -0.41
N MET A 58 0.78 -9.24 -1.61
CA MET A 58 2.05 -9.89 -1.87
C MET A 58 2.80 -9.16 -2.97
N VAL A 59 4.07 -8.88 -2.71
CA VAL A 59 4.99 -8.28 -3.68
C VAL A 59 6.12 -9.26 -3.91
N HIS A 60 6.03 -9.97 -5.02
CA HIS A 60 7.02 -10.93 -5.47
C HIS A 60 8.13 -10.19 -6.20
N LEU A 61 9.36 -10.40 -5.75
CA LEU A 61 10.57 -9.89 -6.37
C LEU A 61 11.39 -11.08 -6.86
N SER A 62 11.73 -11.08 -8.16
CA SER A 62 12.62 -12.07 -8.74
C SER A 62 13.77 -11.38 -9.46
N GLU A 63 14.99 -11.92 -9.33
CA GLU A 63 16.17 -11.37 -10.00
C GLU A 63 16.03 -11.37 -11.53
N VAL A 64 16.49 -10.30 -12.18
CA VAL A 64 16.48 -10.21 -13.66
C VAL A 64 17.72 -10.89 -14.27
N SER A 65 18.86 -10.85 -13.57
CA SER A 65 20.12 -11.51 -13.98
C SER A 65 21.14 -11.53 -12.82
N ASN A 66 22.23 -12.31 -12.96
CA ASN A 66 23.41 -12.43 -12.07
C ASN A 66 23.45 -11.44 -10.89
N PHE A 67 22.63 -11.72 -9.87
CA PHE A 67 22.40 -10.80 -8.77
C PHE A 67 23.60 -10.85 -7.82
N THR A 68 24.35 -9.75 -7.74
CA THR A 68 25.56 -9.68 -6.90
C THR A 68 25.20 -9.35 -5.45
N GLU A 69 26.17 -9.49 -4.55
CA GLU A 69 25.98 -9.09 -3.15
C GLU A 69 25.80 -7.56 -3.00
N GLU A 70 26.41 -6.77 -3.89
CA GLU A 70 26.22 -5.32 -3.93
C GLU A 70 24.79 -4.95 -4.35
N ASP A 71 24.23 -5.67 -5.33
CA ASP A 71 22.83 -5.52 -5.76
C ASP A 71 21.86 -5.89 -4.64
N ARG A 72 22.17 -6.95 -3.87
CA ARG A 72 21.41 -7.34 -2.69
C ARG A 72 21.40 -6.25 -1.63
N HIS A 73 22.54 -5.64 -1.34
CA HIS A 73 22.61 -4.52 -0.40
C HIS A 73 21.83 -3.31 -0.89
N THR A 74 21.89 -2.99 -2.18
CA THR A 74 21.12 -1.91 -2.80
C THR A 74 19.62 -2.14 -2.66
N LEU A 75 19.15 -3.36 -2.93
CA LEU A 75 17.74 -3.72 -2.74
C LEU A 75 17.33 -3.63 -1.27
N LEU A 76 18.10 -4.22 -0.35
CA LEU A 76 17.79 -4.20 1.09
C LEU A 76 17.73 -2.79 1.66
N ALA A 77 18.51 -1.85 1.12
CA ALA A 77 18.47 -0.44 1.53
C ALA A 77 17.11 0.24 1.23
N THR A 78 16.35 -0.29 0.27
CA THR A 78 14.99 0.19 -0.05
C THR A 78 13.91 -0.37 0.90
N GLY A 79 14.28 -1.31 1.77
CA GLY A 79 13.34 -2.02 2.66
C GLY A 79 12.73 -3.29 2.05
N PHE A 80 12.98 -3.55 0.77
CA PHE A 80 12.52 -4.76 0.06
C PHE A 80 13.57 -5.88 0.09
N SER A 81 13.12 -7.13 -0.07
CA SER A 81 14.01 -8.29 -0.19
C SER A 81 13.45 -9.37 -1.10
N ILE A 82 14.32 -10.03 -1.87
CA ILE A 82 13.99 -11.22 -2.67
C ILE A 82 13.90 -12.48 -1.79
N ASP A 83 14.66 -12.55 -0.69
CA ASP A 83 14.71 -13.75 0.15
C ASP A 83 13.60 -13.79 1.21
N GLN A 84 12.87 -12.70 1.39
CA GLN A 84 11.76 -12.63 2.32
C GLN A 84 10.47 -13.10 1.67
N GLU A 85 9.54 -13.53 2.52
CA GLU A 85 8.20 -13.87 2.09
C GLU A 85 7.55 -12.66 1.37
N PRO A 86 6.89 -12.86 0.22
CA PRO A 86 6.34 -11.76 -0.58
C PRO A 86 5.35 -10.88 0.17
N PHE A 87 4.65 -11.44 1.16
CA PHE A 87 3.74 -10.67 1.99
C PHE A 87 4.45 -9.63 2.86
N VAL A 88 5.74 -9.82 3.21
CA VAL A 88 6.50 -8.85 4.01
C VAL A 88 6.75 -7.59 3.18
N ASN A 89 7.12 -7.79 1.91
CA ASN A 89 7.27 -6.70 0.95
C ASN A 89 5.93 -5.99 0.71
N GLY A 90 4.83 -6.75 0.61
CA GLY A 90 3.48 -6.20 0.43
C GLY A 90 3.02 -5.36 1.62
N ASP A 91 3.15 -5.88 2.84
CA ASP A 91 2.81 -5.16 4.08
C ASP A 91 3.68 -3.91 4.25
N TYR A 92 4.98 -4.01 3.92
CA TYR A 92 5.89 -2.87 3.94
C TYR A 92 5.42 -1.77 2.99
N ALA A 93 5.13 -2.12 1.73
CA ALA A 93 4.70 -1.16 0.72
C ALA A 93 3.37 -0.49 1.10
N MET A 94 2.35 -1.26 1.50
CA MET A 94 1.06 -0.70 1.93
C MET A 94 1.20 0.24 3.12
N LYS A 95 2.08 -0.10 4.08
CA LYS A 95 2.36 0.77 5.22
C LYS A 95 3.03 2.08 4.83
N GLN A 96 3.86 2.09 3.77
CA GLN A 96 4.43 3.34 3.25
C GLN A 96 3.38 4.20 2.53
N ILE A 97 2.40 3.59 1.86
CA ILE A 97 1.35 4.30 1.09
C ILE A 97 0.28 4.88 2.02
N PHE A 98 -0.21 4.09 2.98
CA PHE A 98 -1.39 4.40 3.79
C PHE A 98 -1.11 4.60 5.27
N GLY A 99 0.16 4.47 5.68
CA GLY A 99 0.56 4.50 7.07
C GLY A 99 0.29 3.18 7.81
N PRO A 100 0.48 3.15 9.14
CA PRO A 100 0.43 1.94 9.93
C PRO A 100 -0.98 1.39 10.20
N GLU A 101 -2.02 2.18 9.95
CA GLU A 101 -3.41 1.86 10.29
C GLU A 101 -4.24 1.85 9.00
N TYR A 102 -4.19 0.72 8.27
CA TYR A 102 -5.04 0.44 7.12
C TYR A 102 -5.65 -0.97 7.27
N THR A 103 -6.72 -1.23 6.53
CA THR A 103 -7.32 -2.57 6.43
C THR A 103 -7.73 -2.83 4.98
N ILE A 104 -7.34 -3.98 4.43
CA ILE A 104 -7.80 -4.42 3.12
C ILE A 104 -9.08 -5.23 3.32
N LEU A 105 -10.19 -4.71 2.83
CA LEU A 105 -11.51 -5.31 2.96
C LEU A 105 -11.79 -6.35 1.87
N ALA A 106 -11.26 -6.11 0.67
CA ALA A 106 -11.50 -6.96 -0.50
C ALA A 106 -10.30 -6.88 -1.47
N ALA A 107 -10.03 -7.99 -2.15
CA ALA A 107 -9.30 -8.03 -3.41
C ALA A 107 -10.28 -8.57 -4.45
N THR A 108 -10.50 -7.81 -5.51
CA THR A 108 -11.48 -8.14 -6.56
C THR A 108 -10.76 -8.15 -7.91
N GLU A 109 -11.06 -9.16 -8.71
CA GLU A 109 -10.59 -9.27 -10.09
C GLU A 109 -11.79 -9.08 -11.02
N ASP A 110 -11.67 -8.16 -11.97
CA ASP A 110 -12.64 -7.94 -13.02
C ASP A 110 -11.98 -7.88 -14.42
N ASP A 111 -12.76 -7.52 -15.44
CA ASP A 111 -12.29 -7.46 -16.83
C ASP A 111 -11.24 -6.35 -17.06
N ASP A 112 -11.18 -5.33 -16.19
CA ASP A 112 -10.25 -4.20 -16.28
C ASP A 112 -8.98 -4.43 -15.43
N GLY A 113 -9.04 -5.34 -14.45
CA GLY A 113 -7.87 -5.81 -13.70
C GLY A 113 -8.21 -6.23 -12.27
N ALA A 114 -7.16 -6.43 -11.47
CA ALA A 114 -7.29 -6.71 -10.04
C ALA A 114 -7.11 -5.42 -9.23
N PHE A 115 -7.91 -5.23 -8.19
CA PHE A 115 -7.80 -4.09 -7.28
C PHE A 115 -8.09 -4.45 -5.82
N PHE A 116 -7.51 -3.68 -4.91
CA PHE A 116 -7.77 -3.72 -3.48
C PHE A 116 -8.81 -2.68 -3.08
N THR A 117 -9.71 -3.05 -2.19
CA THR A 117 -10.53 -2.11 -1.42
C THR A 117 -9.88 -1.91 -0.06
N ILE A 118 -9.31 -0.73 0.17
CA ILE A 118 -8.61 -0.36 1.40
C ILE A 118 -9.46 0.61 2.22
N GLU A 119 -9.48 0.42 3.53
CA GLU A 119 -10.13 1.30 4.49
C GLU A 119 -9.09 1.87 5.46
N ILE A 120 -9.19 3.18 5.73
CA ILE A 120 -8.30 3.93 6.63
C ILE A 120 -9.15 4.77 7.58
N PRO A 121 -8.82 4.86 8.88
CA PRO A 121 -9.49 5.76 9.80
C PRO A 121 -9.46 7.21 9.31
N PHE A 122 -10.61 7.88 9.27
CA PHE A 122 -10.75 9.25 8.75
C PHE A 122 -9.82 10.25 9.45
N ARG A 123 -9.58 10.04 10.75
CA ARG A 123 -8.62 10.81 11.54
C ARG A 123 -7.19 10.81 10.95
N ASN A 124 -6.77 9.71 10.33
CA ASN A 124 -5.45 9.55 9.73
C ASN A 124 -5.42 10.23 8.36
N TYR A 125 -6.47 10.03 7.56
CA TYR A 125 -6.66 10.73 6.28
C TYR A 125 -6.61 12.27 6.43
N GLN A 126 -7.24 12.81 7.48
CA GLN A 126 -7.19 14.25 7.76
C GLN A 126 -5.77 14.77 8.06
N GLN A 127 -4.92 13.94 8.67
CA GLN A 127 -3.55 14.32 8.98
C GLN A 127 -2.68 14.34 7.71
N GLU A 128 -2.90 13.39 6.79
CA GLU A 128 -2.18 13.33 5.51
C GLU A 128 -2.59 14.44 4.54
N ILE A 129 -3.89 14.77 4.43
CA ILE A 129 -4.35 15.93 3.63
C ILE A 129 -3.69 17.23 4.10
N LYS A 130 -3.51 17.39 5.42
CA LYS A 130 -2.86 18.59 5.97
C LYS A 130 -1.37 18.65 5.63
N GLN A 131 -0.72 17.51 5.42
CA GLN A 131 0.68 17.45 5.01
C GLN A 131 0.84 17.66 3.49
N MET A 132 -0.12 17.22 2.67
CA MET A 132 -0.11 17.43 1.20
C MET A 132 -0.58 18.82 0.75
N ARG A 133 -1.18 19.63 1.63
CA ARG A 133 -1.44 21.06 1.36
C ARG A 133 -0.25 21.89 1.82
N PRO A 134 0.68 22.32 0.93
CA PRO A 134 1.62 23.36 1.32
C PRO A 134 0.81 24.60 1.72
N ALA A 135 1.25 25.25 2.78
CA ALA A 135 0.75 26.55 3.20
C ALA A 135 0.84 27.53 2.03
N HIS A 136 -0.25 27.68 1.28
CA HIS A 136 -0.43 28.70 0.25
C HIS A 136 -1.66 29.52 0.58
N SER A 137 -1.52 30.33 1.64
CA SER A 137 -2.29 31.55 1.89
C SER A 137 -1.92 32.06 3.29
N ARG A 138 -1.44 33.27 3.52
CA ARG A 138 -1.14 34.44 2.69
C ARG A 138 -0.09 35.22 3.50
N GLN A 139 0.95 35.71 2.83
CA GLN A 139 1.54 36.97 3.26
C GLN A 139 0.47 38.04 3.01
N THR A 140 0.12 38.77 4.05
CA THR A 140 -0.43 40.13 3.97
C THR A 140 0.29 40.94 5.02
#